data_AF-A0A8H4Z8W4-F1
#
_entry.id   AF-A0A8H4Z8W4-F1
#
_cell.length_a   1.000
_cell.length_b   1.000
_cell.length_c   1.000
_cell.angle_alpha   90.00
_cell.angle_beta   90.00
_cell.angle_gamma   90.00
#
_symmetry.space_group_name_H-M   'P 1'
#
loop_
_entity.id
_entity.type
_entity.pdbx_description
1 polymer ?
#
loop_
_entity_poly.entity_id
_entity_poly.type
_entity_poly.pdbx_seq_one_letter_code
_entity_poly.pdbx_strand_id
1 'polypeptide(L)'
;MAYLPTPEESNLCEQIVRAYTPISTPCESDEVNLVVKIYHDKDASKSGKMTMTIDLASMSSLIELKGPICNCEYKGQRNCTIYGRECYRKRFIMISAGSGITPMIQILRAIAADISDSTECHLLSGNHCEEDILRKIRLDTLAKENAPRFWVVDTLSSPCGG
;
A
#
# COMPACT_ATOMS: atom_id res chain seq x y z
N MET A 1 -11.06 -3.34 -7.61
CA MET A 1 -11.21 -3.60 -9.05
C MET A 1 -12.26 -2.66 -9.57
N ALA A 2 -11.89 -1.41 -9.87
CA ALA A 2 -12.82 -0.35 -10.27
C ALA A 2 -13.41 -0.57 -11.65
N TYR A 3 -14.63 -0.09 -11.88
CA TYR A 3 -15.30 -0.07 -13.17
C TYR A 3 -15.97 1.27 -13.37
N LEU A 4 -15.73 1.88 -14.52
CA LEU A 4 -16.51 3.00 -15.04
C LEU A 4 -16.77 2.74 -16.52
N PRO A 5 -18.04 2.75 -16.98
CA PRO A 5 -18.33 2.70 -18.41
C PRO A 5 -18.15 4.10 -19.03
N THR A 6 -17.54 4.16 -20.22
CA THR A 6 -17.51 5.35 -21.07
C THR A 6 -18.45 5.18 -22.28
N PRO A 7 -19.12 6.23 -22.76
CA PRO A 7 -20.01 6.14 -23.92
C PRO A 7 -19.22 6.09 -25.24
N GLU A 8 -19.49 5.03 -26.01
CA GLU A 8 -19.39 4.84 -27.46
C GLU A 8 -18.26 5.52 -28.26
N GLU A 9 -17.23 4.75 -28.65
CA GLU A 9 -17.07 4.21 -30.01
C GLU A 9 -15.87 3.25 -30.09
N SER A 10 -15.99 2.21 -30.91
CA SER A 10 -15.21 0.97 -30.90
C SER A 10 -13.71 1.13 -31.21
N ASN A 11 -12.87 0.88 -30.21
CA ASN A 11 -11.62 0.12 -30.32
C ASN A 11 -11.20 -0.32 -28.91
N LEU A 12 -11.43 -1.60 -28.58
CA LEU A 12 -10.98 -2.27 -27.34
C LEU A 12 -10.98 -1.36 -26.11
N CYS A 13 -12.12 -1.24 -25.40
CA CYS A 13 -12.11 -0.73 -24.02
C CYS A 13 -11.15 -1.61 -23.22
N GLU A 14 -9.92 -1.15 -23.08
CA GLU A 14 -8.89 -1.85 -22.33
C GLU A 14 -9.36 -1.83 -20.88
N GLN A 15 -9.80 -2.99 -20.39
CA GLN A 15 -10.20 -3.12 -19.00
C GLN A 15 -8.97 -2.93 -18.12
N ILE A 16 -8.90 -1.81 -17.40
CA ILE A 16 -7.78 -1.51 -16.52
C ILE A 16 -8.06 -2.10 -15.14
N VAL A 17 -7.32 -3.15 -14.80
CA VAL A 17 -7.39 -3.78 -13.46
C VAL A 17 -6.06 -3.56 -12.76
N ARG A 18 -6.10 -2.99 -11.56
CA ARG A 18 -4.91 -2.78 -10.72
C ARG A 18 -5.19 -3.19 -9.28
N ALA A 19 -4.16 -3.76 -8.65
CA ALA A 19 -4.19 -4.10 -7.24
C ALA A 19 -3.87 -2.86 -6.41
N TYR A 20 -4.67 -2.62 -5.37
CA TYR A 20 -4.45 -1.60 -4.35
C TYR A 20 -4.61 -2.26 -2.99
N THR A 21 -3.77 -1.86 -2.04
CA THR A 21 -3.86 -2.32 -0.66
C THR A 21 -4.48 -1.21 0.18
N PRO A 22 -5.68 -1.41 0.74
CA PRO A 22 -6.33 -0.40 1.58
C PRO A 22 -5.51 -0.05 2.81
N ILE A 23 -5.66 1.16 3.32
CA ILE A 23 -5.06 1.60 4.59
C ILE A 23 -6.10 1.73 5.71
N SER A 24 -7.38 1.51 5.42
CA SER A 24 -8.43 1.44 6.44
C SER A 24 -8.28 0.20 7.31
N THR A 25 -8.68 0.31 8.57
CA THR A 25 -8.83 -0.83 9.46
C THR A 25 -10.19 -1.48 9.20
N PRO A 26 -10.31 -2.82 9.10
CA PRO A 26 -11.57 -3.49 8.72
C PRO A 26 -12.78 -3.27 9.66
N CYS A 27 -12.62 -2.55 10.77
CA CYS A 27 -13.62 -2.47 11.85
C CYS A 27 -14.06 -1.03 12.18
N GLU A 28 -13.59 -0.02 11.43
CA GLU A 28 -13.78 1.40 11.81
C GLU A 28 -14.86 2.13 10.99
N SER A 29 -15.21 1.65 9.78
CA SER A 29 -16.20 2.31 8.91
C SER A 29 -16.62 1.40 7.74
N ASP A 30 -17.78 1.70 7.15
CA ASP A 30 -18.24 1.22 5.84
C ASP A 30 -17.44 1.79 4.65
N GLU A 31 -16.45 2.64 4.92
CA GLU A 31 -15.54 3.23 3.93
C GLU A 31 -14.24 2.44 3.75
N VAL A 32 -13.76 2.39 2.51
CA VAL A 32 -12.45 1.84 2.15
C VAL A 32 -11.51 2.98 1.78
N ASN A 33 -10.49 3.18 2.61
CA ASN A 33 -9.48 4.21 2.38
C ASN A 33 -8.30 3.67 1.56
N LEU A 34 -8.03 4.28 0.41
CA LEU A 34 -6.88 3.96 -0.44
C LEU A 34 -5.90 5.14 -0.46
N VAL A 35 -4.60 4.84 -0.47
CA VAL A 35 -3.56 5.82 -0.80
C VAL A 35 -3.09 5.53 -2.21
N VAL A 36 -3.29 6.50 -3.11
CA VAL A 36 -2.91 6.39 -4.51
C VAL A 36 -1.90 7.49 -4.82
N LYS A 37 -0.68 7.10 -5.24
CA LYS A 37 0.28 8.06 -5.80
C LYS A 37 -0.11 8.30 -7.26
N ILE A 38 -0.42 9.55 -7.62
CA ILE A 38 -0.77 9.89 -9.00
C ILE A 38 0.50 10.00 -9.84
N TYR A 39 0.54 9.26 -10.95
CA TYR A 39 1.68 9.25 -11.87
C TYR A 39 1.35 10.07 -13.12
N HIS A 40 1.72 11.34 -13.09
CA HIS A 40 1.65 12.24 -14.25
C HIS A 40 2.97 12.21 -15.04
N ASP A 41 2.85 12.24 -16.36
CA ASP A 41 3.97 12.48 -17.27
C ASP A 41 3.62 13.65 -18.21
N LYS A 42 4.66 14.32 -18.75
CA LYS A 42 4.50 15.36 -19.77
C LYS A 42 3.85 14.79 -21.04
N ASP A 43 4.19 13.55 -21.35
CA ASP A 43 3.57 12.76 -22.40
C ASP A 43 2.40 11.97 -21.80
N ALA A 44 1.18 12.40 -22.09
CA ALA A 44 -0.04 11.81 -21.55
C ALA A 44 -0.15 10.29 -21.83
N SER A 45 0.50 9.79 -22.88
CA SER A 45 0.52 8.34 -23.20
C SER A 45 1.32 7.52 -22.19
N LYS A 46 2.19 8.14 -21.40
CA LYS A 46 3.05 7.52 -20.37
C LYS A 46 2.52 7.67 -18.95
N SER A 47 1.50 8.52 -18.75
CA SER A 47 0.84 8.67 -17.46
C SER A 47 0.19 7.36 -17.00
N GLY A 48 0.06 7.18 -15.68
CA GLY A 48 -0.55 5.97 -15.12
C GLY A 48 -2.04 5.90 -15.44
N LYS A 49 -2.45 5.04 -16.38
CA LYS A 49 -3.86 4.94 -16.83
C LYS A 49 -4.88 4.93 -15.68
N MET A 50 -4.74 3.99 -14.73
CA MET A 50 -5.65 3.88 -13.58
C MET A 50 -5.57 5.08 -12.64
N THR A 51 -4.36 5.59 -12.37
CA THR A 51 -4.19 6.69 -11.42
C THR A 51 -4.77 7.98 -11.98
N MET A 52 -4.63 8.22 -13.29
CA MET A 52 -5.27 9.33 -13.98
C MET A 52 -6.79 9.21 -13.99
N THR A 53 -7.33 8.00 -14.20
CA THR A 53 -8.77 7.78 -14.12
C THR A 53 -9.32 8.11 -12.73
N ILE A 54 -8.62 7.73 -11.67
CA ILE A 54 -9.01 8.05 -10.28
C ILE A 54 -8.91 9.55 -10.01
N ASP A 55 -7.84 10.21 -10.48
CA ASP A 55 -7.60 11.64 -10.29
C ASP A 55 -8.67 12.52 -10.97
N LEU A 56 -9.15 12.09 -12.15
CA LEU A 56 -10.16 12.79 -12.93
C LEU A 56 -11.60 12.39 -12.58
N ALA A 57 -11.80 11.39 -11.72
CA ALA A 57 -13.12 10.90 -11.36
C ALA A 57 -13.87 11.94 -10.51
N SER A 58 -15.16 12.12 -10.79
CA SER A 58 -16.04 12.91 -9.91
C SER A 58 -16.32 12.16 -8.61
N MET A 59 -16.71 12.88 -7.55
CA MET A 59 -17.13 12.27 -6.29
C MET A 59 -18.33 11.31 -6.42
N SER A 60 -19.13 11.43 -7.49
CA SER A 60 -20.25 10.53 -7.79
C SER A 60 -19.86 9.33 -8.64
N SER A 61 -18.60 9.22 -9.06
CA SER A 61 -18.11 8.14 -9.89
C SER A 61 -18.08 6.84 -9.09
N LEU A 62 -18.55 5.75 -9.71
CA LEU A 62 -18.51 4.44 -9.10
C LEU A 62 -17.20 3.74 -9.44
N ILE A 63 -16.63 3.05 -8.47
CA ILE A 63 -15.42 2.26 -8.63
C ILE A 63 -15.76 0.88 -8.05
N GLU A 64 -15.95 -0.11 -8.90
CA GLU A 64 -16.06 -1.50 -8.45
C GLU A 64 -14.87 -1.91 -7.54
N LEU A 65 -15.08 -2.88 -6.66
CA LEU A 65 -14.00 -3.47 -5.86
C LEU A 65 -14.13 -4.99 -5.92
N LYS A 66 -13.00 -5.70 -6.09
CA LYS A 66 -12.94 -7.16 -6.10
C LYS A 66 -11.81 -7.58 -5.18
N GLY A 67 -12.12 -8.49 -4.27
CA GLY A 67 -11.19 -9.01 -3.28
C GLY A 67 -11.91 -9.78 -2.17
N PRO A 68 -11.17 -10.22 -1.14
CA PRO A 68 -9.73 -10.06 -0.98
C PRO A 68 -8.93 -10.90 -1.99
N ILE A 69 -7.82 -10.36 -2.50
CA ILE A 69 -6.82 -11.11 -3.27
C ILE A 69 -5.51 -10.98 -2.50
N CYS A 70 -5.05 -12.07 -1.90
CA CYS A 70 -3.82 -12.06 -1.15
C CYS A 70 -3.15 -13.43 -1.17
N ASN A 71 -1.83 -13.45 -1.40
CA ASN A 71 -1.01 -14.64 -1.28
C ASN A 71 -0.27 -14.70 0.06
N CYS A 72 -0.33 -13.64 0.87
CA CYS A 72 0.36 -13.54 2.15
C CYS A 72 -0.57 -12.95 3.22
N GLU A 73 -1.05 -13.81 4.11
CA GLU A 73 -1.92 -13.40 5.21
C GLU A 73 -1.14 -13.44 6.53
N TYR A 74 -1.21 -12.36 7.30
CA TYR A 74 -0.71 -12.36 8.68
C TYR A 74 -1.89 -12.62 9.63
N LYS A 75 -1.81 -13.72 10.37
CA LYS A 75 -2.88 -14.19 11.27
C LYS A 75 -2.69 -13.74 12.72
N GLY A 76 -1.64 -12.96 13.01
CA GLY A 76 -1.28 -12.54 14.36
C GLY A 76 -0.31 -13.51 15.05
N GLN A 77 0.40 -13.02 16.06
CA GLN A 77 1.26 -13.83 16.93
C GLN A 77 2.28 -14.67 16.15
N ARG A 78 2.93 -14.03 15.16
CA ARG A 78 3.92 -14.60 14.24
C ARG A 78 3.36 -15.65 13.26
N ASN A 79 2.07 -15.96 13.30
CA ASN A 79 1.44 -16.89 12.37
C ASN A 79 1.11 -16.20 11.05
N CYS A 80 1.43 -16.87 9.95
CA CYS A 80 1.16 -16.40 8.60
C CYS A 80 0.74 -17.54 7.67
N THR A 81 0.11 -17.17 6.57
CA THR A 81 -0.07 -18.05 5.40
C THR A 81 0.68 -17.42 4.23
N ILE A 82 1.56 -18.17 3.57
CA ILE A 82 2.22 -17.75 2.32
C ILE A 82 1.89 -18.77 1.24
N TYR A 83 1.24 -18.34 0.16
CA TYR A 83 0.72 -19.19 -0.92
C TYR A 83 -0.07 -20.40 -0.39
N GLY A 84 -0.96 -20.16 0.58
CA GLY A 84 -1.78 -21.20 1.20
C GLY A 84 -1.06 -22.08 2.22
N ARG A 85 0.25 -21.88 2.46
CA ARG A 85 1.03 -22.67 3.42
C ARG A 85 1.22 -21.91 4.72
N GLU A 86 0.91 -22.56 5.83
CA GLU A 86 1.12 -21.98 7.15
C GLU A 86 2.61 -21.83 7.47
N CYS A 87 2.94 -20.72 8.09
CA CYS A 87 4.28 -20.35 8.46
C CYS A 87 4.30 -19.61 9.80
N TYR A 88 5.45 -19.70 10.47
CA TYR A 88 5.74 -18.93 11.67
C TYR A 88 6.95 -18.02 11.40
N ARG A 89 6.82 -16.72 11.67
CA ARG A 89 7.88 -15.73 11.42
C ARG A 89 8.10 -14.86 12.64
N LYS A 90 9.23 -15.06 13.31
CA LYS A 90 9.67 -14.20 14.42
C LYS A 90 10.02 -12.77 13.96
N ARG A 91 10.47 -12.64 12.71
CA ARG A 91 10.90 -11.38 12.10
C ARG A 91 10.47 -11.31 10.64
N PHE A 92 10.00 -10.13 10.23
CA PHE A 92 9.82 -9.75 8.84
C PHE A 92 10.93 -8.79 8.41
N ILE A 93 11.60 -9.11 7.30
CA ILE A 93 12.45 -8.18 6.56
C ILE A 93 11.65 -7.75 5.35
N MET A 94 11.27 -6.48 5.32
CA MET A 94 10.38 -5.88 4.34
C MET A 94 11.15 -4.91 3.48
N ILE A 95 10.95 -4.99 2.17
CA ILE A 95 11.53 -4.08 1.20
C ILE A 95 10.37 -3.53 0.37
N SER A 96 10.25 -2.22 0.31
CA SER A 96 9.24 -1.53 -0.49
C SER A 96 9.85 -0.38 -1.28
N ALA A 97 9.17 0.00 -2.36
CA ALA A 97 9.48 1.21 -3.11
C ALA A 97 8.19 1.99 -3.42
N GLY A 98 8.20 3.31 -3.19
CA GLY A 98 7.06 4.19 -3.44
C GLY A 98 5.74 3.66 -2.86
N SER A 99 4.71 3.50 -3.70
CA SER A 99 3.39 3.00 -3.28
C SER A 99 3.35 1.55 -2.79
N GLY A 100 4.43 0.78 -3.03
CA GLY A 100 4.61 -0.58 -2.50
C GLY A 100 4.74 -0.66 -0.98
N ILE A 101 4.74 0.48 -0.29
CA ILE A 101 4.74 0.58 1.18
C ILE A 101 3.39 0.18 1.82
N THR A 102 2.29 0.29 1.07
CA THR A 102 0.93 0.09 1.60
C THR A 102 0.65 -1.31 2.18
N PRO A 103 1.09 -2.44 1.59
CA PRO A 103 0.99 -3.75 2.23
C PRO A 103 1.83 -3.85 3.50
N MET A 104 3.00 -3.22 3.54
CA MET A 104 3.89 -3.25 4.70
C MET A 104 3.24 -2.52 5.89
N ILE A 105 2.56 -1.40 5.63
CA ILE A 105 1.80 -0.66 6.64
C ILE A 105 0.69 -1.54 7.26
N GLN A 106 -0.01 -2.35 6.47
CA GLN A 106 -1.04 -3.26 7.00
C GLN A 106 -0.46 -4.28 7.98
N ILE A 107 0.66 -4.93 7.61
CA ILE A 107 1.34 -5.91 8.46
C ILE A 107 1.86 -5.26 9.75
N LEU A 108 2.55 -4.13 9.63
CA LEU A 108 3.07 -3.36 10.76
C LEU A 108 1.94 -2.97 11.73
N ARG A 109 0.81 -2.49 11.22
CA ARG A 109 -0.34 -2.11 12.06
C ARG A 109 -0.99 -3.31 12.73
N ALA A 110 -1.14 -4.43 12.02
CA ALA A 110 -1.71 -5.65 12.59
C ALA A 110 -0.86 -6.17 13.76
N ILE A 111 0.47 -6.16 13.61
CA ILE A 111 1.40 -6.55 14.68
C ILE A 111 1.37 -5.53 15.84
N ALA A 112 1.33 -4.24 15.55
CA ALA A 112 1.32 -3.20 16.59
C ALA A 112 0.01 -3.14 17.38
N ALA A 113 -1.11 -3.58 16.79
CA ALA A 113 -2.42 -3.60 17.45
C ALA A 113 -2.50 -4.65 18.58
N ASP A 114 -1.69 -5.71 18.51
CA ASP A 114 -1.58 -6.72 19.57
C ASP A 114 -0.30 -6.49 20.38
N ILE A 115 -0.46 -5.95 21.59
CA ILE A 115 0.66 -5.64 22.51
C ILE A 115 1.42 -6.91 22.91
N SER A 116 0.77 -8.07 22.88
CA SER A 116 1.41 -9.35 23.20
C SER A 116 2.15 -9.98 22.01
N ASP A 117 1.95 -9.45 20.80
CA ASP A 117 2.63 -9.91 19.60
C ASP A 117 4.09 -9.42 19.58
N SER A 118 5.01 -10.36 19.76
CA SER A 118 6.45 -10.09 19.83
C SER A 118 7.16 -10.27 18.49
N THR A 119 6.45 -10.09 17.37
CA THR A 119 7.04 -10.10 16.02
C THR A 119 7.90 -8.86 15.78
N GLU A 120 9.09 -9.06 15.23
CA GLU A 120 10.01 -7.99 14.81
C GLU A 120 9.77 -7.62 13.33
N CYS A 121 9.90 -6.35 12.99
CA CYS A 121 9.66 -5.84 11.65
C CYS A 121 10.73 -4.84 11.24
N HIS A 122 11.50 -5.18 10.21
CA HIS A 122 12.54 -4.32 9.66
C HIS A 122 12.12 -3.93 8.25
N LEU A 123 11.90 -2.65 8.01
CA LEU A 123 11.43 -2.10 6.75
C LEU A 123 12.51 -1.23 6.11
N LEU A 124 12.87 -1.55 4.87
CA LEU A 124 13.65 -0.71 3.98
C LEU A 124 12.73 -0.11 2.91
N SER A 125 12.58 1.21 2.89
CA SER A 125 11.66 1.94 2.00
C SER A 125 12.43 2.83 1.03
N GLY A 126 12.48 2.43 -0.24
CA GLY A 126 13.11 3.21 -1.31
C GLY A 126 12.16 4.25 -1.91
N ASN A 127 12.60 5.51 -1.99
CA ASN A 127 11.85 6.61 -2.59
C ASN A 127 12.79 7.50 -3.43
N HIS A 128 12.24 8.43 -4.21
CA HIS A 128 13.07 9.34 -5.00
C HIS A 128 13.66 10.44 -4.11
N CYS A 129 12.80 11.21 -3.45
CA CYS A 129 13.14 12.24 -2.46
C CYS A 129 12.30 12.08 -1.19
N GLU A 130 12.57 12.91 -0.18
CA GLU A 130 11.93 12.90 1.12
C GLU A 130 10.42 13.15 1.05
N GLU A 131 10.00 14.08 0.18
CA GLU A 131 8.60 14.47 -0.01
C GLU A 131 7.77 13.34 -0.63
N ASP A 132 8.44 12.43 -1.33
CA ASP A 132 7.83 11.29 -2.01
C ASP A 132 7.50 10.12 -1.07
N ILE A 133 8.01 10.16 0.18
CA ILE A 133 7.80 9.08 1.15
C ILE A 133 6.36 9.12 1.65
N LEU A 134 5.54 8.22 1.12
CA LEU A 134 4.15 8.07 1.54
C LEU A 134 4.08 7.73 3.03
N ARG A 135 3.25 8.48 3.76
CA ARG A 135 2.92 8.24 5.18
C ARG A 135 4.12 8.33 6.14
N LYS A 136 5.20 8.99 5.75
CA LYS A 136 6.45 9.15 6.53
C LYS A 136 6.25 9.39 8.03
N ILE A 137 5.56 10.47 8.42
CA ILE A 137 5.32 10.81 9.83
C ILE A 137 4.65 9.66 10.60
N ARG A 138 3.64 9.02 9.98
CA ARG A 138 2.89 7.95 10.66
C ARG A 138 3.74 6.68 10.83
N LEU A 139 4.57 6.36 9.84
CA LEU A 139 5.51 5.22 9.89
C LEU A 139 6.60 5.46 10.94
N ASP A 140 7.17 6.66 10.99
CA ASP A 140 8.19 7.02 11.99
C ASP A 140 7.64 6.94 13.41
N THR A 141 6.43 7.46 13.63
CA THR A 141 5.74 7.34 14.92
C THR A 141 5.52 5.88 15.29
N LEU A 142 5.01 5.07 14.35
CA LEU A 142 4.74 3.65 14.59
C LEU A 142 6.04 2.89 14.95
N ALA A 143 7.15 3.18 14.28
CA ALA A 143 8.45 2.59 14.59
C ALA A 143 8.94 2.99 15.99
N LYS A 144 8.83 4.28 16.35
CA LYS A 144 9.23 4.79 17.66
C LYS A 144 8.40 4.17 18.79
N GLU A 145 7.09 4.09 18.63
CA GLU A 145 6.17 3.52 19.63
C GLU A 145 6.39 2.01 19.85
N ASN A 146 6.90 1.31 18.84
CA ASN A 146 7.11 -0.14 18.88
C ASN A 146 8.59 -0.53 18.95
N ALA A 147 9.49 0.41 19.27
CA ALA A 147 10.89 0.11 19.48
C ALA A 147 11.08 -0.86 20.68
N PRO A 148 12.06 -1.79 20.64
CA PRO A 148 13.02 -2.03 19.56
C PRO A 148 12.52 -2.98 18.46
N ARG A 149 11.25 -3.43 18.50
CA ARG A 149 10.73 -4.46 17.57
C ARG A 149 10.64 -3.94 16.14
N PHE A 150 10.35 -2.66 15.97
CA PHE A 150 10.13 -2.05 14.65
C PHE A 150 11.30 -1.15 14.28
N TRP A 151 11.83 -1.37 13.07
CA TRP A 151 12.87 -0.54 12.48
C TRP A 151 12.47 -0.14 11.07
N VAL A 152 12.46 1.15 10.78
CA VAL A 152 12.17 1.71 9.45
C VAL A 152 13.39 2.50 9.00
N VAL A 153 13.86 2.21 7.79
CA VAL A 153 14.97 2.89 7.13
C VAL A 153 14.49 3.32 5.75
N ASP A 154 14.65 4.59 5.44
CA ASP A 154 14.36 5.13 4.11
C ASP A 154 15.65 5.24 3.30
N THR A 155 15.55 4.98 2.00
CA THR A 155 16.64 5.19 1.03
C THR A 155 16.12 6.11 -0.06
N LEU A 156 16.95 7.06 -0.49
CA LEU A 156 16.59 8.09 -1.46
C LEU A 156 17.54 8.05 -2.64
N SER A 157 17.01 8.09 -3.86
CA SER A 157 17.84 8.22 -5.05
C SER A 157 18.32 9.66 -5.28
N SER A 158 17.58 10.63 -4.75
CA SER A 158 17.80 12.07 -4.93
C SER A 158 17.48 12.80 -3.60
N PRO A 159 18.34 12.69 -2.58
CA PRO A 159 18.12 13.30 -1.27
C PRO A 159 18.23 14.84 -1.33
N CYS A 160 17.44 15.55 -0.52
CA CYS A 160 17.58 17.00 -0.40
C CYS A 160 18.98 17.38 0.11
N GLY A 161 19.75 18.11 -0.72
CA GLY A 161 21.06 18.64 -0.36
C GLY A 161 22.27 17.86 -0.91
N GLY A 162 22.04 16.91 -1.84
CA GLY A 162 23.08 16.26 -2.66
C GLY A 162 23.29 16.92 -4.01
#